data_AF-A0A955F3I0-F1
#
_entry.id   AF-A0A955F3I0-F1
#
_cell.length_a   1.000
_cell.length_b   1.000
_cell.length_c   1.000
_cell.angle_alpha   90.00
_cell.angle_beta   90.00
_cell.angle_gamma   90.00
#
_symmetry.space_group_name_H-M   'P 1'
#
loop_
_entity.id
_entity.type
_entity.pdbx_description
1 polymer ?
#
loop_
_entity_poly.entity_id
_entity_poly.type
_entity_poly.pdbx_seq_one_letter_code
_entity_poly.pdbx_strand_id
1 'polypeptide(L)'
;SLAQWCEDEKLPGPMKLEAQAIVDLDPDCEDARAMLGQVSVDGRWMREAAAKSARGEVKIGGVWYPAAEAERRLASRRRARALASLERRINRRLQDLFSSSETASRKAHDQLMSIAREERLGELADLTSRWYDQAQTWRSQGGGTIIEVRAERAQITAMRERSLSLGGGAGSVRVQLPELRRTRVATTVVF
;
A
#
# COMPACT_ATOMS: atom_id res chain seq x y z
N SER A 1 11.90 45.81 11.02
CA SER A 1 13.26 45.70 10.45
C SER A 1 13.18 45.77 8.93
N LEU A 2 14.30 45.96 8.22
CA LEU A 2 14.32 45.93 6.74
C LEU A 2 13.88 44.56 6.19
N ALA A 3 14.25 43.47 6.88
CA ALA A 3 13.80 42.12 6.55
C ALA A 3 12.27 41.97 6.56
N GLN A 4 11.58 42.56 7.56
CA GLN A 4 10.11 42.56 7.64
C GLN A 4 9.48 43.30 6.46
N TRP A 5 10.03 44.46 6.09
CA TRP A 5 9.53 45.20 4.94
C TRP A 5 9.73 44.42 3.63
N CYS A 6 10.87 43.74 3.47
CA CYS A 6 11.09 42.86 2.32
C CYS A 6 10.15 41.65 2.29
N GLU A 7 9.71 41.14 3.45
CA GLU A 7 8.68 40.09 3.54
C GLU A 7 7.33 40.62 3.07
N ASP A 8 6.91 41.80 3.54
CA ASP A 8 5.65 42.45 3.16
C ASP A 8 5.58 42.73 1.65
N GLU A 9 6.70 43.17 1.06
CA GLU A 9 6.86 43.41 -0.38
C GLU A 9 7.13 42.14 -1.22
N LYS A 10 7.11 40.96 -0.59
CA LYS A 10 7.33 39.65 -1.23
C LYS A 10 8.65 39.55 -2.01
N LEU A 11 9.73 40.06 -1.40
CA LEU A 11 11.10 40.03 -1.93
C LEU A 11 11.94 38.96 -1.19
N PRO A 12 11.81 37.66 -1.53
CA PRO A 12 12.38 36.57 -0.74
C PRO A 12 13.92 36.49 -0.77
N GLY A 13 14.56 37.06 -1.80
CA GLY A 13 16.02 37.13 -1.90
C GLY A 13 16.61 38.13 -0.89
N PRO A 14 16.24 39.42 -1.01
CA PRO A 14 16.65 40.46 -0.05
C PRO A 14 16.25 40.14 1.40
N MET A 15 15.03 39.66 1.62
CA MET A 15 14.56 39.25 2.95
C MET A 15 15.51 38.25 3.62
N LYS A 16 15.96 37.21 2.89
CA LYS A 16 16.89 36.21 3.44
C LYS A 16 18.27 36.79 3.74
N LEU A 17 18.73 37.74 2.93
CA LEU A 17 20.05 38.34 3.09
C LEU A 17 20.08 39.22 4.35
N GLU A 18 19.03 40.03 4.54
CA GLU A 18 18.86 40.85 5.74
C GLU A 18 18.60 40.00 7.00
N ALA A 19 17.77 38.94 6.88
CA ALA A 19 17.57 38.00 7.98
C ALA A 19 18.88 37.29 8.38
N GLN A 20 19.74 36.94 7.42
CA GLN A 20 21.06 36.39 7.72
C GLN A 20 21.95 37.40 8.44
N ALA A 21 21.96 38.66 8.00
CA ALA A 21 22.73 39.71 8.67
C ALA A 21 22.26 39.93 10.13
N ILE A 22 20.95 39.83 10.39
CA ILE A 22 20.42 39.87 11.76
C ILE A 22 20.89 38.67 12.58
N VAL A 23 20.86 37.46 12.03
CA VAL A 23 21.36 36.25 12.72
C VAL A 23 22.87 36.29 12.99
N ASP A 24 23.66 36.93 12.12
CA ASP A 24 25.10 37.08 12.32
C ASP A 24 25.43 38.04 13.49
N LEU A 25 24.55 39.01 13.75
CA LEU A 25 24.66 39.95 14.88
C LEU A 25 24.05 39.39 16.18
N ASP A 26 22.90 38.74 16.08
CA ASP A 26 22.18 38.10 17.17
C ASP A 26 21.79 36.67 16.76
N PRO A 27 22.63 35.67 17.11
CA PRO A 27 22.43 34.27 16.71
C PRO A 27 21.11 33.64 17.18
N ASP A 28 20.50 34.19 18.23
CA ASP A 28 19.29 33.68 18.87
C ASP A 28 18.02 34.48 18.51
N CYS A 29 18.12 35.43 17.58
CA CYS A 29 16.98 36.19 17.08
C CYS A 29 15.95 35.27 16.38
N GLU A 30 14.86 34.95 17.09
CA GLU A 30 13.85 33.99 16.63
C GLU A 30 13.18 34.42 15.32
N ASP A 31 12.84 35.71 15.19
CA ASP A 31 12.16 36.25 14.00
C ASP A 31 13.02 36.08 12.74
N ALA A 32 14.31 36.42 12.81
CA ALA A 32 15.22 36.27 11.68
C ALA A 32 15.48 34.79 11.33
N ARG A 33 15.56 33.91 12.33
CA ARG A 33 15.65 32.46 12.13
C ARG A 33 14.39 31.91 11.46
N ALA A 34 13.21 32.37 11.87
CA ALA A 34 11.93 31.98 11.28
C ALA A 34 11.82 32.41 9.81
N MET A 35 12.26 33.65 9.48
CA MET A 35 12.34 34.14 8.09
C MET A 35 13.29 33.28 7.21
N LEU A 36 14.30 32.65 7.81
CA LEU A 36 15.19 31.69 7.15
C LEU A 36 14.64 30.26 7.08
N GLY A 37 13.43 30.02 7.59
CA GLY A 37 12.79 28.70 7.65
C GLY A 37 13.45 27.75 8.66
N GLN A 38 14.08 28.32 9.68
CA GLN A 38 14.69 27.57 10.79
C GLN A 38 13.75 27.58 11.99
N VAL A 39 13.81 26.50 12.76
CA VAL A 39 13.05 26.33 14.01
C VAL A 39 14.02 25.84 15.09
N SER A 40 13.78 26.25 16.33
CA SER A 40 14.56 25.78 17.47
C SER A 40 14.04 24.41 17.91
N VAL A 41 14.92 23.42 17.97
CA VAL A 41 14.66 22.09 18.52
C VAL A 41 15.82 21.72 19.44
N ASP A 42 15.51 21.42 20.71
CA ASP A 42 16.49 21.09 21.74
C ASP A 42 17.65 22.10 21.85
N GLY A 43 17.34 23.40 21.76
CA GLY A 43 18.32 24.48 21.83
C GLY A 43 19.19 24.63 20.59
N ARG A 44 18.83 24.00 19.47
CA ARG A 44 19.54 24.13 18.18
C ARG A 44 18.60 24.62 17.10
N TRP A 45 19.03 25.67 16.40
CA TRP A 45 18.36 26.17 15.20
C TRP A 45 18.62 25.25 14.02
N MET A 46 17.56 24.71 13.42
CA MET A 46 17.66 23.82 12.27
C MET A 46 16.52 24.05 11.29
N ARG A 47 16.73 23.73 10.02
CA ARG A 47 15.67 23.82 9.01
C ARG A 47 14.50 22.92 9.38
N GLU A 48 13.28 23.34 9.06
CA GLU A 48 12.06 22.61 9.40
C GLU A 48 12.10 21.11 9.04
N ALA A 49 12.67 20.75 7.89
CA ALA A 49 12.82 19.35 7.48
C ALA A 49 13.77 18.56 8.41
N ALA A 50 14.87 19.17 8.85
CA ALA A 50 15.79 18.57 9.80
C ALA A 50 15.15 18.44 11.19
N ALA A 51 14.37 19.43 11.61
CA ALA A 51 13.58 19.39 12.84
C ALA A 51 12.57 18.22 12.86
N LYS A 52 11.84 18.03 11.76
CA LYS A 52 10.90 16.90 11.62
C LYS A 52 11.62 15.56 11.68
N SER A 53 12.75 15.43 10.99
CA SER A 53 13.60 14.23 11.09
C SER A 53 14.14 14.00 12.50
N ALA A 54 14.58 15.05 13.20
CA ALA A 54 15.07 14.97 14.58
C ALA A 54 13.99 14.48 15.56
N ARG A 55 12.72 14.84 15.31
CA ARG A 55 11.55 14.32 16.03
C ARG A 55 11.16 12.88 15.65
N GLY A 56 11.93 12.21 14.80
CA GLY A 56 11.65 10.84 14.35
C GLY A 56 10.56 10.75 13.27
N GLU A 57 10.30 11.84 12.55
CA GLU A 57 9.38 11.83 11.42
C GLU A 57 10.12 11.50 10.12
N VAL A 58 9.44 10.82 9.20
CA VAL A 58 9.96 10.40 7.90
C VAL A 58 9.05 10.94 6.80
N LYS A 59 9.65 11.54 5.77
CA LYS A 59 8.92 12.08 4.63
C LYS A 59 8.63 10.97 3.60
N ILE A 60 7.36 10.67 3.36
CA ILE A 60 6.90 9.74 2.33
C ILE A 60 5.97 10.48 1.37
N GLY A 61 6.37 10.58 0.09
CA GLY A 61 5.53 11.17 -0.95
C GLY A 61 5.11 12.62 -0.68
N GLY A 62 6.01 13.42 -0.09
CA GLY A 62 5.74 14.81 0.24
C GLY A 62 5.23 15.04 1.67
N VAL A 63 4.66 14.02 2.32
CA VAL A 63 4.03 14.12 3.64
C VAL A 63 4.93 13.52 4.71
N TRP A 64 5.00 14.18 5.87
CA TRP A 64 5.75 13.71 7.03
C TRP A 64 4.88 12.80 7.89
N TYR A 65 5.46 11.70 8.37
CA TYR A 65 4.81 10.74 9.25
C TYR A 65 5.73 10.35 10.38
N PRO A 66 5.22 10.06 11.59
CA PRO A 66 6.01 9.39 12.62
C PRO A 66 6.60 8.08 12.07
N ALA A 67 7.84 7.75 12.41
CA ALA A 67 8.57 6.60 11.84
C ALA A 67 7.76 5.29 11.86
N ALA A 68 7.08 4.98 12.97
CA ALA A 68 6.27 3.77 13.08
C ALA A 68 5.06 3.76 12.13
N GLU A 69 4.44 4.92 11.88
CA GLU A 69 3.36 5.04 10.89
C GLU A 69 3.89 4.95 9.46
N ALA A 70 5.03 5.62 9.20
CA ALA A 70 5.73 5.57 7.94
C ALA A 70 6.05 4.13 7.53
N GLU A 71 6.57 3.33 8.47
CA GLU A 71 6.87 1.92 8.28
C GLU A 71 5.61 1.11 7.96
N ARG A 72 4.54 1.27 8.75
CA ARG A 72 3.25 0.60 8.49
C ARG A 72 2.72 0.92 7.09
N ARG A 73 2.79 2.18 6.67
CA ARG A 73 2.37 2.62 5.33
C ARG A 73 3.20 1.99 4.23
N LEU A 74 4.53 1.97 4.38
CA LEU A 74 5.43 1.34 3.41
C LEU A 74 5.20 -0.17 3.34
N ALA A 75 5.02 -0.84 4.49
CA ALA A 75 4.68 -2.26 4.55
C ALA A 75 3.36 -2.56 3.83
N SER A 76 2.31 -1.77 4.07
CA SER A 76 1.03 -1.89 3.37
C SER A 76 1.16 -1.67 1.87
N ARG A 77 1.92 -0.66 1.43
CA ARG A 77 2.19 -0.42 0.00
C ARG A 77 2.97 -1.57 -0.64
N ARG A 78 3.99 -2.11 0.04
CA ARG A 78 4.75 -3.29 -0.43
C ARG A 78 3.83 -4.50 -0.59
N ARG A 79 2.97 -4.76 0.39
CA ARG A 79 1.99 -5.85 0.35
C ARG A 79 0.99 -5.68 -0.79
N ALA A 80 0.41 -4.49 -0.95
CA ALA A 80 -0.53 -4.21 -2.04
C ALA A 80 0.11 -4.41 -3.42
N ARG A 81 1.35 -3.96 -3.61
CA ARG A 81 2.11 -4.18 -4.85
C ARG A 81 2.41 -5.66 -5.11
N ALA A 82 2.78 -6.41 -4.07
CA ALA A 82 3.01 -7.85 -4.18
C ALA A 82 1.75 -8.59 -4.62
N LEU A 83 0.61 -8.30 -3.98
CA LEU A 83 -0.69 -8.88 -4.35
C LEU A 83 -1.07 -8.55 -5.79
N ALA A 84 -1.00 -7.27 -6.18
CA ALA A 84 -1.34 -6.85 -7.54
C ALA A 84 -0.39 -7.47 -8.59
N SER A 85 0.86 -7.78 -8.23
CA SER A 85 1.80 -8.47 -9.11
C SER A 85 1.45 -9.96 -9.26
N LEU A 86 1.13 -10.62 -8.15
CA LEU A 86 0.68 -12.01 -8.13
C LEU A 86 -0.61 -12.19 -8.95
N GLU A 87 -1.60 -11.32 -8.75
CA GLU A 87 -2.86 -11.33 -9.49
C GLU A 87 -2.63 -11.21 -11.00
N ARG A 88 -1.80 -10.25 -11.43
CA ARG A 88 -1.43 -10.09 -12.85
C ARG A 88 -0.74 -11.33 -13.42
N ARG A 89 0.13 -11.98 -12.64
CA ARG A 89 0.78 -13.24 -13.05
C ARG A 89 -0.26 -14.34 -13.24
N ILE A 90 -1.15 -14.54 -12.27
CA ILE A 90 -2.21 -15.56 -12.34
C ILE A 90 -3.11 -15.31 -13.55
N ASN A 91 -3.61 -14.08 -13.73
CA ASN A 91 -4.52 -13.75 -14.83
C ASN A 91 -3.90 -13.99 -16.21
N ARG A 92 -2.62 -13.66 -16.39
CA ARG A 92 -1.90 -13.96 -17.64
C ARG A 92 -1.83 -15.46 -17.90
N ARG A 93 -1.56 -16.27 -16.88
CA ARG A 93 -1.51 -17.73 -17.03
C ARG A 93 -2.88 -18.34 -17.24
N LEU A 94 -3.94 -17.78 -16.68
CA LEU A 94 -5.30 -18.22 -17.01
C LEU A 94 -5.62 -17.96 -18.48
N GLN A 95 -5.22 -16.82 -19.04
CA GLN A 95 -5.35 -16.59 -20.50
C GLN A 95 -4.58 -17.63 -21.31
N ASP A 96 -3.33 -17.91 -20.93
CA ASP A 96 -2.50 -18.91 -21.61
C ASP A 96 -3.07 -20.34 -21.48
N LEU A 97 -3.63 -20.69 -20.30
CA LEU A 97 -4.24 -21.99 -19.98
C LEU A 97 -5.36 -22.35 -20.95
N PHE A 98 -6.17 -21.35 -21.28
CA PHE A 98 -7.32 -21.53 -22.15
C PHE A 98 -7.03 -21.15 -23.60
N SER A 99 -5.79 -20.80 -23.96
CA SER A 99 -5.43 -20.55 -25.36
C SER A 99 -5.65 -21.79 -26.24
N SER A 100 -5.78 -21.61 -27.57
CA SER A 100 -5.94 -22.72 -28.51
C SER A 100 -4.71 -23.63 -28.62
N SER A 101 -3.55 -23.16 -28.17
CA SER A 101 -2.30 -23.92 -28.18
C SER A 101 -2.22 -24.87 -26.98
N GLU A 102 -2.17 -26.17 -27.24
CA GLU A 102 -2.03 -27.20 -26.20
C GLU A 102 -0.71 -27.05 -25.42
N THR A 103 0.38 -26.72 -26.10
CA THR A 103 1.69 -26.52 -25.47
C THR A 103 1.70 -25.30 -24.54
N ALA A 104 1.08 -24.19 -24.97
CA ALA A 104 0.90 -23.01 -24.13
C ALA A 104 0.00 -23.31 -22.92
N SER A 105 -1.09 -24.05 -23.14
CA SER A 105 -2.03 -24.47 -22.10
C SER A 105 -1.37 -25.33 -21.03
N ARG A 106 -0.61 -26.36 -21.44
CA ARG A 106 0.12 -27.24 -20.51
C ARG A 106 1.16 -26.47 -19.70
N LYS A 107 1.94 -25.60 -20.37
CA LYS A 107 2.92 -24.75 -19.70
C LYS A 107 2.25 -23.81 -18.68
N ALA A 108 1.10 -23.25 -19.02
CA ALA A 108 0.35 -22.39 -18.14
C ALA A 108 -0.21 -23.13 -16.92
N HIS A 109 -0.70 -24.36 -17.12
CA HIS A 109 -1.12 -25.26 -16.04
C HIS A 109 0.02 -25.49 -15.05
N ASP A 110 1.19 -25.94 -15.51
CA ASP A 110 2.35 -26.20 -14.65
C ASP A 110 2.77 -24.95 -13.86
N GLN A 111 2.73 -23.78 -14.52
CA GLN A 111 3.08 -22.50 -13.89
C GLN A 111 2.05 -22.05 -12.84
N LEU A 112 0.75 -22.26 -13.08
CA LEU A 112 -0.30 -21.99 -12.10
C LEU A 112 -0.20 -22.93 -10.90
N MET A 113 0.13 -24.21 -11.13
CA MET A 113 0.39 -25.17 -10.05
C MET A 113 1.60 -24.79 -9.21
N SER A 114 2.69 -24.30 -9.82
CA SER A 114 3.85 -23.75 -9.09
C SER A 114 3.44 -22.55 -8.23
N ILE A 115 2.72 -21.60 -8.81
CA ILE A 115 2.23 -20.41 -8.09
C ILE A 115 1.33 -20.82 -6.92
N ALA A 116 0.41 -21.77 -7.13
CA ALA A 116 -0.49 -22.24 -6.08
C ALA A 116 0.28 -22.87 -4.90
N ARG A 117 1.34 -23.63 -5.17
CA ARG A 117 2.20 -24.21 -4.13
C ARG A 117 3.01 -23.15 -3.40
N GLU A 118 3.70 -22.28 -4.14
CA GLU A 118 4.55 -21.21 -3.59
C GLU A 118 3.75 -20.27 -2.68
N GLU A 119 2.57 -19.85 -3.12
CA GLU A 119 1.71 -18.90 -2.39
C GLU A 119 0.77 -19.60 -1.39
N ARG A 120 0.84 -20.94 -1.30
CA ARG A 120 -0.03 -21.79 -0.47
C ARG A 120 -1.51 -21.52 -0.72
N LEU A 121 -1.90 -21.49 -1.99
CA LEU A 121 -3.26 -21.31 -2.48
C LEU A 121 -3.83 -22.67 -2.90
N GLY A 122 -4.17 -23.52 -1.92
CA GLY A 122 -4.66 -24.88 -2.19
C GLY A 122 -5.86 -24.92 -3.14
N GLU A 123 -6.85 -24.05 -2.93
CA GLU A 123 -8.02 -23.93 -3.81
C GLU A 123 -7.65 -23.58 -5.26
N LEU A 124 -6.60 -22.77 -5.46
CA LEU A 124 -6.15 -22.42 -6.81
C LEU A 124 -5.57 -23.63 -7.52
N ALA A 125 -4.86 -24.53 -6.82
CA ALA A 125 -4.33 -25.75 -7.40
C ALA A 125 -5.47 -26.66 -7.89
N ASP A 126 -6.48 -26.88 -7.04
CA ASP A 126 -7.64 -27.71 -7.37
C ASP A 126 -8.46 -27.14 -8.53
N LEU A 127 -8.61 -25.82 -8.60
CA LEU A 127 -9.27 -25.14 -9.70
C LEU A 127 -8.44 -25.22 -10.99
N THR A 128 -7.12 -25.04 -10.90
CA THR A 128 -6.20 -25.10 -12.05
C THR A 128 -6.21 -26.47 -12.73
N SER A 129 -6.21 -27.56 -11.96
CA SER A 129 -6.35 -28.92 -12.51
C SER A 129 -7.70 -29.13 -13.19
N ARG A 130 -8.80 -28.80 -12.51
CA ARG A 130 -10.15 -28.92 -13.08
C ARG A 130 -10.30 -28.13 -14.38
N TRP A 131 -9.82 -26.90 -14.42
CA TRP A 131 -9.88 -26.06 -15.61
C TRP A 131 -9.02 -26.57 -16.75
N TYR A 132 -7.85 -27.13 -16.46
CA TYR A 132 -7.01 -27.74 -17.49
C TYR A 132 -7.71 -28.93 -18.13
N ASP A 133 -8.25 -29.86 -17.32
CA ASP A 133 -8.97 -31.04 -17.82
C ASP A 133 -10.20 -30.64 -18.64
N GLN A 134 -10.93 -29.62 -18.18
CA GLN A 134 -12.08 -29.08 -18.86
C GLN A 134 -11.69 -28.39 -20.19
N ALA A 135 -10.60 -27.63 -20.21
CA ALA A 135 -10.09 -27.02 -21.43
C ALA A 135 -9.66 -28.06 -22.48
N GLN A 136 -9.05 -29.17 -22.07
CA GLN A 136 -8.74 -30.27 -23.00
C GLN A 136 -9.99 -30.92 -23.57
N THR A 137 -10.99 -31.17 -22.72
CA THR A 137 -12.28 -31.72 -23.13
C THR A 137 -12.94 -30.82 -24.19
N TRP A 138 -12.95 -29.50 -23.98
CA TRP A 138 -13.54 -28.57 -24.95
C TRP A 138 -12.78 -28.47 -26.26
N ARG A 139 -11.45 -28.52 -26.24
CA ARG A 139 -10.66 -28.57 -27.49
C ARG A 139 -11.02 -29.77 -28.33
N SER A 140 -11.34 -30.90 -27.70
CA SER A 140 -11.81 -32.11 -28.41
C SER A 140 -13.23 -31.97 -28.98
N GLN A 141 -14.02 -31.03 -28.48
CA GLN A 141 -15.45 -30.86 -28.82
C GLN A 141 -15.77 -29.61 -29.66
N GLY A 142 -14.85 -28.65 -29.79
CA GLY A 142 -14.94 -27.53 -30.74
C GLY A 142 -15.87 -26.36 -30.36
N GLY A 143 -16.24 -26.18 -29.09
CA GLY A 143 -17.13 -25.11 -28.62
C GLY A 143 -16.44 -23.96 -27.87
N GLY A 144 -16.98 -22.73 -27.96
CA GLY A 144 -16.57 -21.57 -27.14
C GLY A 144 -17.21 -21.60 -25.74
N THR A 145 -16.53 -21.10 -24.71
CA THR A 145 -17.02 -21.10 -23.32
C THR A 145 -16.54 -19.88 -22.52
N ILE A 146 -17.38 -19.40 -21.60
CA ILE A 146 -17.01 -18.39 -20.61
C ILE A 146 -16.67 -19.09 -19.28
N ILE A 147 -15.47 -18.83 -18.74
CA ILE A 147 -15.08 -19.29 -17.40
C ILE A 147 -14.99 -18.09 -16.47
N GLU A 148 -15.73 -18.17 -15.37
CA GLU A 148 -15.55 -17.28 -14.23
C GLU A 148 -14.72 -17.96 -13.14
N VAL A 149 -13.60 -17.34 -12.81
CA VAL A 149 -12.68 -17.75 -11.75
C VAL A 149 -12.92 -16.86 -10.54
N ARG A 150 -13.32 -17.46 -9.42
CA ARG A 150 -13.39 -16.79 -8.11
C ARG A 150 -12.62 -17.60 -7.09
N ALA A 151 -11.59 -17.00 -6.50
CA ALA A 151 -10.86 -17.56 -5.37
C ALA A 151 -10.83 -16.53 -4.24
N GLU A 152 -11.12 -16.97 -3.02
CA GLU A 152 -11.07 -16.11 -1.83
C GLU A 152 -10.31 -16.82 -0.72
N ARG A 153 -9.24 -16.18 -0.24
CA ARG A 153 -8.51 -16.61 0.94
C ARG A 153 -8.76 -15.65 2.08
N ALA A 154 -9.37 -16.12 3.16
CA ALA A 154 -9.44 -15.41 4.42
C ALA A 154 -8.46 -16.02 5.43
N GLN A 155 -7.64 -15.20 6.09
CA GLN A 155 -6.79 -15.60 7.20
C GLN A 155 -7.11 -14.77 8.43
N ILE A 156 -7.30 -15.42 9.58
CA ILE A 156 -7.43 -14.71 10.86
C ILE A 156 -6.07 -14.07 11.19
N THR A 157 -6.04 -12.76 11.37
CA THR A 157 -4.83 -12.01 11.74
C THR A 157 -4.78 -11.65 13.21
N ALA A 158 -5.94 -11.47 13.85
CA ALA A 158 -6.04 -11.20 15.27
C ALA A 158 -7.44 -11.55 15.78
N MET A 159 -7.59 -11.75 17.09
CA MET A 159 -8.89 -11.74 17.76
C MET A 159 -9.03 -10.42 18.50
N ARG A 160 -10.08 -9.65 18.23
CA ARG A 160 -10.36 -8.40 18.93
C ARG A 160 -11.67 -8.45 19.66
N GLU A 161 -11.64 -8.04 20.92
CA GLU A 161 -12.83 -7.83 21.72
C GLU A 161 -13.54 -6.56 21.25
N ARG A 162 -14.83 -6.68 20.91
CA ARG A 162 -15.71 -5.55 20.58
C ARG A 162 -16.93 -5.60 21.47
N SER A 163 -17.30 -4.44 22.01
CA SER A 163 -18.59 -4.27 22.67
C SER A 163 -19.63 -3.96 21.59
N LEU A 164 -20.60 -4.86 21.41
CA LEU A 164 -21.76 -4.62 20.55
C LEU A 164 -22.94 -4.22 21.42
N SER A 165 -23.63 -3.16 21.02
CA SER A 165 -24.92 -2.79 21.61
C SER A 165 -26.01 -3.55 20.86
N LEU A 166 -26.68 -4.46 21.55
CA LEU A 166 -27.87 -5.13 21.04
C LEU A 166 -29.04 -4.21 21.38
N GLY A 167 -29.47 -3.37 20.42
CA GLY A 167 -30.53 -2.39 20.63
C GLY A 167 -31.77 -3.01 21.31
N GLY A 168 -32.47 -2.23 22.14
CA GLY A 168 -33.64 -2.67 22.91
C GLY A 168 -33.47 -2.66 24.43
N GLY A 169 -32.49 -1.92 24.97
CA GLY A 169 -32.29 -1.81 26.43
C GLY A 169 -31.53 -2.97 27.07
N ALA A 170 -31.19 -4.02 26.30
CA ALA A 170 -30.21 -5.00 26.70
C ALA A 170 -28.81 -4.37 26.62
N GLY A 171 -28.05 -4.41 27.71
CA GLY A 171 -26.72 -3.80 27.81
C GLY A 171 -25.72 -4.29 26.75
N SER A 172 -24.55 -3.66 26.70
CA SER A 172 -23.50 -4.03 25.74
C SER A 172 -22.92 -5.42 26.04
N VAL A 173 -22.76 -6.23 25.00
CA VAL A 173 -22.14 -7.56 25.08
C VAL A 173 -20.74 -7.49 24.49
N ARG A 174 -19.74 -7.95 25.24
CA ARG A 174 -18.36 -8.09 24.76
C ARG A 174 -18.23 -9.41 23.99
N VAL A 175 -17.87 -9.31 22.72
CA VAL A 175 -17.64 -10.46 21.85
C VAL A 175 -16.23 -10.39 21.28
N GLN A 176 -15.56 -11.54 21.20
CA GLN A 176 -14.30 -11.63 20.46
C GLN A 176 -14.59 -11.92 18.99
N LEU A 177 -14.20 -10.99 18.12
CA LEU A 177 -14.37 -11.12 16.67
C LEU A 177 -13.00 -11.28 15.99
N PRO A 178 -12.88 -12.22 15.04
CA PRO A 178 -11.65 -12.36 14.26
C PRO A 178 -11.50 -11.20 13.28
N GLU A 179 -10.34 -10.57 13.29
CA GLU A 179 -9.89 -9.74 12.18
C GLU A 179 -9.41 -10.66 11.06
N LEU A 180 -9.95 -10.49 9.86
CA LEU A 180 -9.66 -11.32 8.70
C LEU A 180 -8.84 -10.54 7.68
N ARG A 181 -7.71 -11.09 7.27
CA ARG A 181 -7.01 -10.72 6.04
C ARG A 181 -7.63 -11.50 4.89
N ARG A 182 -8.33 -10.80 4.01
CA ARG A 182 -8.95 -11.39 2.81
C ARG A 182 -8.12 -11.06 1.56
N THR A 183 -7.87 -12.07 0.74
CA THR A 183 -7.34 -11.93 -0.62
C THR A 183 -8.38 -12.53 -1.55
N ARG A 184 -8.96 -11.73 -2.44
CA ARG A 184 -9.91 -12.20 -3.44
C ARG A 184 -9.29 -12.03 -4.82
N VAL A 185 -9.39 -13.07 -5.63
CA VAL A 185 -9.11 -13.04 -7.06
C VAL A 185 -10.42 -13.36 -7.76
N ALA A 186 -10.86 -12.46 -8.63
CA ALA A 186 -12.03 -12.66 -9.47
C ALA A 186 -11.66 -12.29 -10.90
N THR A 187 -11.78 -13.23 -11.84
CA THR A 187 -11.56 -12.95 -13.26
C THR A 187 -12.55 -13.71 -14.12
N THR A 188 -12.91 -13.12 -15.24
CA THR A 188 -13.78 -13.71 -16.25
C THR A 188 -12.98 -13.84 -17.52
N VAL A 189 -12.88 -15.06 -18.05
CA VAL A 189 -12.24 -15.35 -19.33
C VAL A 189 -13.34 -15.75 -20.31
N VAL A 190 -13.41 -15.07 -21.45
CA VAL A 190 -14.41 -15.29 -22.51
C VAL A 190 -13.70 -15.87 -23.73
N PHE A 191 -14.26 -16.94 -24.29
CA PHE A 191 -13.89 -17.56 -25.57
C PHE A 191 -15.03 -17.47 -26.56
#